data_AF-A0A7C7QAW8-F1
#
_entry.id   AF-A0A7C7QAW8-F1
#
_cell.length_a   1.000
_cell.length_b   1.000
_cell.length_c   1.000
_cell.angle_alpha   90.00
_cell.angle_beta   90.00
_cell.angle_gamma   90.00
#
_symmetry.space_group_name_H-M   'P 1'
#
loop_
_entity.id
_entity.type
_entity.pdbx_description
1 polymer ?
#
loop_
_entity_poly.entity_id
_entity_poly.type
_entity_poly.pdbx_seq_one_letter_code
_entity_poly.pdbx_strand_id
1 'polypeptide(L)'
;MAKGMVIIDEDRCKGCGLCVTVCPAHILQLAEGRFNAKGYRPVAVTDPEACTGCAVCAVICPDVVFTVYRRKRRPRRAPAVA
;
A
#
# COMPACT_ATOMS: atom_id res chain seq x y z
N MET A 1 15.11 -4.00 -2.40
CA MET A 1 14.44 -3.13 -1.41
C MET A 1 13.73 -3.99 -0.36
N ALA A 2 13.19 -3.41 0.71
CA ALA A 2 12.33 -4.17 1.63
C ALA A 2 11.05 -4.65 0.90
N LYS A 3 10.46 -5.76 1.36
CA LYS A 3 9.17 -6.28 0.87
C LYS A 3 8.07 -5.95 1.88
N GLY A 4 6.87 -5.64 1.39
CA GLY A 4 5.68 -5.37 2.19
C GLY A 4 4.40 -5.73 1.44
N MET A 5 3.27 -5.47 2.08
CA MET A 5 1.93 -5.71 1.55
C MET A 5 0.98 -4.69 2.17
N VAL A 6 -0.08 -4.32 1.44
CA VAL A 6 -1.16 -3.49 1.96
C VAL A 6 -2.51 -4.20 1.82
N ILE A 7 -3.38 -4.02 2.81
CA ILE A 7 -4.79 -4.38 2.75
C ILE A 7 -5.59 -3.08 2.76
N ILE A 8 -6.61 -2.99 1.90
CA ILE A 8 -7.43 -1.79 1.72
C ILE A 8 -8.86 -2.10 2.17
N ASP A 9 -9.38 -1.29 3.08
CA ASP A 9 -10.81 -1.26 3.39
C ASP A 9 -11.56 -0.48 2.29
N GLU A 10 -12.12 -1.23 1.34
CA GLU A 10 -12.77 -0.66 0.17
C GLU A 10 -14.09 0.03 0.53
N ASP A 11 -14.80 -0.41 1.57
CA ASP A 11 -16.09 0.17 1.98
C ASP A 11 -15.94 1.56 2.60
N ARG A 12 -14.74 1.85 3.13
CA ARG A 12 -14.37 3.19 3.61
C ARG A 12 -13.67 4.04 2.56
N CYS A 13 -13.11 3.45 1.51
CA CYS A 13 -12.39 4.19 0.49
C CYS A 13 -13.33 5.08 -0.34
N LYS A 14 -13.04 6.38 -0.38
CA LYS A 14 -13.79 7.37 -1.19
C LYS A 14 -13.20 7.64 -2.57
N GLY A 15 -12.14 6.92 -2.96
CA GLY A 15 -11.54 7.06 -4.29
C GLY A 15 -10.87 8.41 -4.57
N CYS A 16 -10.35 9.11 -3.55
CA CYS A 16 -9.77 10.46 -3.71
C CYS A 16 -8.44 10.52 -4.48
N GLY A 17 -7.76 9.39 -4.68
CA GLY A 17 -6.53 9.31 -5.47
C GLY A 17 -5.24 9.82 -4.78
N LEU A 18 -5.29 10.40 -3.59
CA LEU A 18 -4.09 10.92 -2.90
C LEU A 18 -3.00 9.86 -2.68
N CYS A 19 -3.40 8.62 -2.37
CA CYS A 19 -2.45 7.52 -2.21
C CYS A 19 -1.76 7.13 -3.52
N VAL A 20 -2.42 7.32 -4.67
CA VAL A 20 -1.88 7.05 -6.01
C VAL A 20 -0.73 8.02 -6.32
N THR A 21 -0.90 9.30 -5.99
CA THR A 21 0.09 10.34 -6.30
C THR A 21 1.38 10.22 -5.47
N VAL A 22 1.32 9.58 -4.29
CA VAL A 22 2.46 9.50 -3.36
C VAL A 22 3.10 8.11 -3.28
N CYS A 23 2.56 7.10 -3.96
CA CYS A 23 3.11 5.75 -3.90
C CYS A 23 4.47 5.71 -4.61
N PRO A 24 5.60 5.52 -3.91
CA PRO A 24 6.92 5.54 -4.55
C PRO A 24 7.19 4.32 -5.44
N ALA A 25 6.38 3.26 -5.29
CA ALA A 25 6.44 2.08 -6.14
C ALA A 25 5.47 2.16 -7.34
N HIS A 26 4.61 3.19 -7.40
CA HIS A 26 3.61 3.37 -8.46
C HIS A 26 2.67 2.17 -8.66
N ILE A 27 2.31 1.49 -7.55
CA ILE A 27 1.48 0.27 -7.58
C ILE A 27 0.02 0.48 -7.19
N LEU A 28 -0.43 1.74 -7.05
CA LEU A 28 -1.80 2.07 -6.65
C LEU A 28 -2.50 2.77 -7.81
N GLN A 29 -3.75 2.41 -8.05
CA GLN A 29 -4.62 3.09 -9.03
C GLN A 29 -6.05 3.14 -8.50
N LEU A 30 -6.88 4.05 -9.02
CA LEU A 30 -8.32 3.95 -8.79
C LEU A 30 -8.88 2.79 -9.62
N ALA A 31 -9.78 2.00 -9.04
CA ALA A 31 -10.35 0.85 -9.72
C ALA A 31 -11.11 1.27 -10.99
N GLU A 32 -10.88 0.56 -12.07
CA GLU A 32 -11.59 0.73 -13.35
C GLU A 32 -12.78 -0.22 -13.40
N GLY A 33 -13.95 0.31 -13.78
CA GLY A 33 -15.18 -0.50 -13.92
C GLY A 33 -15.72 -1.12 -12.62
N ARG A 34 -15.11 -0.84 -11.47
CA ARG A 34 -15.48 -1.41 -10.17
C ARG A 34 -15.79 -0.33 -9.15
N PHE A 35 -16.89 -0.53 -8.42
CA PHE A 35 -17.39 0.40 -7.42
C PHE A 35 -17.66 -0.33 -6.11
N ASN A 36 -17.49 0.36 -4.99
CA ASN A 36 -17.92 -0.14 -3.68
C ASN A 36 -19.42 0.12 -3.45
N ALA A 37 -19.97 -0.32 -2.33
CA ALA A 37 -21.39 -0.16 -1.99
C ALA A 37 -21.87 1.31 -1.94
N LYS A 38 -20.95 2.27 -1.83
CA LYS A 38 -21.23 3.71 -1.80
C LYS A 38 -21.08 4.39 -3.18
N GLY A 39 -20.76 3.63 -4.22
CA GLY A 39 -20.58 4.15 -5.57
C GLY A 39 -19.24 4.84 -5.82
N TYR A 40 -18.26 4.72 -4.91
CA TYR A 40 -16.90 5.20 -5.15
C TYR A 40 -16.08 4.17 -5.90
N ARG A 41 -15.07 4.63 -6.64
CA ARG A 41 -14.00 3.78 -7.20
C ARG A 41 -12.91 3.60 -6.15
N PRO A 42 -12.88 2.49 -5.40
CA PRO A 42 -11.84 2.29 -4.39
C PRO A 42 -10.46 2.20 -5.05
N VAL A 43 -9.41 2.47 -4.29
CA VAL A 43 -8.04 2.23 -4.74
C VAL A 43 -7.78 0.72 -4.85
N ALA A 44 -7.06 0.32 -5.89
CA ALA A 44 -6.62 -1.04 -6.15
C ALA A 44 -5.09 -1.10 -6.28
N VAL A 45 -4.52 -2.27 -5.97
CA VAL A 45 -3.09 -2.53 -6.13
C VAL A 45 -2.85 -3.20 -7.48
N THR A 46 -1.93 -2.66 -8.30
CA THR A 46 -1.60 -3.20 -9.64
C THR A 46 -0.50 -4.24 -9.61
N ASP A 47 0.52 -4.03 -8.78
CA ASP A 47 1.63 -4.96 -8.57
C ASP A 47 1.88 -5.14 -7.06
N PRO A 48 1.24 -6.13 -6.42
CA PRO A 48 1.41 -6.39 -5.00
C PRO A 48 2.86 -6.74 -4.60
N GLU A 49 3.63 -7.33 -5.52
CA GLU A 49 4.99 -7.82 -5.23
C GLU A 49 6.04 -6.71 -5.16
N ALA A 50 5.74 -5.54 -5.75
CA ALA A 50 6.58 -4.34 -5.68
C ALA A 50 6.33 -3.50 -4.41
N CYS A 51 5.34 -3.83 -3.57
CA CYS A 51 5.11 -3.11 -2.33
C CYS A 51 6.31 -3.24 -1.37
N THR A 52 6.77 -2.11 -0.83
CA THR A 52 7.91 -2.06 0.11
C THR A 52 7.50 -1.98 1.58
N GLY A 53 6.21 -1.78 1.86
CA GLY A 53 5.70 -1.54 3.21
C GLY A 53 6.16 -0.19 3.79
N CYS A 54 6.32 0.84 2.96
CA CYS A 54 6.77 2.17 3.39
C CYS A 54 5.71 2.99 4.17
N ALA A 55 4.44 2.58 4.11
CA ALA A 55 3.29 3.20 4.78
C ALA A 55 2.92 4.64 4.36
N VAL A 56 3.53 5.21 3.31
CA VAL A 56 3.17 6.56 2.82
C VAL A 56 1.69 6.65 2.42
N CYS A 57 1.13 5.60 1.82
CA CYS A 57 -0.29 5.53 1.49
C CYS A 57 -1.21 5.60 2.72
N ALA A 58 -0.80 5.01 3.84
CA ALA A 58 -1.56 5.03 5.08
C ALA A 58 -1.49 6.41 5.75
N VAL A 59 -0.32 7.06 5.73
CA VAL A 59 -0.11 8.39 6.30
C VAL A 59 -0.92 9.47 5.57
N ILE A 60 -0.98 9.41 4.23
CA ILE A 60 -1.72 10.42 3.45
C ILE A 60 -3.23 10.19 3.44
N CYS A 61 -3.71 8.99 3.79
CA CYS A 61 -5.11 8.64 3.61
C CYS A 61 -6.00 9.32 4.68
N PRO A 62 -6.90 10.24 4.28
CA PRO A 62 -7.77 10.92 5.25
C PRO A 62 -8.80 9.98 5.87
N ASP A 63 -9.16 8.90 5.17
CA ASP A 63 -10.16 7.92 5.61
C ASP A 63 -9.54 6.71 6.34
N VAL A 64 -8.22 6.65 6.47
CA VAL A 64 -7.45 5.60 7.20
C VAL A 64 -7.82 4.18 6.75
N VAL A 65 -7.80 3.94 5.43
CA VAL A 65 -8.26 2.65 4.84
C VAL A 65 -7.16 1.61 4.67
N PHE A 66 -5.89 1.96 4.91
CA PHE A 66 -4.76 1.06 4.66
C PHE A 66 -4.27 0.38 5.94
N THR A 67 -4.19 -0.95 5.90
CA THR A 67 -3.36 -1.74 6.82
C THR A 67 -2.07 -2.12 6.12
N VAL A 68 -0.91 -1.79 6.69
CA VAL A 68 0.41 -1.96 6.04
C VAL A 68 1.25 -2.99 6.77
N TYR A 69 1.67 -4.02 6.07
CA TYR A 69 2.61 -5.04 6.56
C TYR A 69 3.99 -4.83 5.94
N ARG A 70 5.02 -4.88 6.79
CA ARG A 70 6.41 -4.83 6.35
C ARG A 70 7.14 -6.09 6.81
N ARG A 71 7.76 -6.79 5.87
CA ARG A 71 8.53 -8.00 6.18
C ARG A 71 9.74 -7.62 7.04
N LYS A 72 9.88 -8.26 8.21
CA LYS A 72 11.06 -8.09 9.06
C LYS A 72 12.32 -8.47 8.26
N ARG A 73 13.32 -7.58 8.20
CA ARG A 73 14.63 -7.94 7.65
C ARG A 73 15.25 -8.95 8.61
N ARG A 74 15.75 -10.06 8.06
CA ARG A 74 16.67 -10.92 8.81
C ARG A 74 17.90 -10.07 9.14
N PRO A 75 18.35 -9.99 10.41
CA PRO A 75 19.57 -9.26 10.74
C PRO A 75 20.71 -9.81 9.89
N ARG A 76 21.52 -8.92 9.30
CA ARG A 76 22.76 -9.35 8.64
C ARG A 76 23.60 -10.01 9.73
N ARG A 77 23.99 -11.28 9.53
CA ARG A 77 25.01 -11.90 10.39
C ARG A 77 26.22 -10.97 10.32
N ALA A 78 26.74 -10.57 11.50
CA ALA A 78 28.02 -9.89 11.56
C ALA A 78 29.06 -10.77 10.85
N PRO A 79 30.03 -10.19 10.12
CA PRO A 79 31.14 -10.97 9.62
C PRO A 79 31.77 -11.70 10.80
N ALA A 80 32.08 -12.98 10.63
CA ALA A 80 32.87 -13.71 11.61
C ALA A 80 34.17 -12.92 11.80
N VAL A 81 34.38 -12.40 13.00
CA VAL A 81 35.68 -11.82 13.36
C VAL A 81 36.67 -12.98 13.29
N ALA A 82 37.66 -12.85 12.41
CA ALA A 82 38.76 -13.81 12.27
C ALA A 82 39.73 -13.68 13.44
#